data_AF-X1EL96-F1
#
_entry.id   AF-X1EL96-F1
#
_cell.length_a   1.000
_cell.length_b   1.000
_cell.length_c   1.000
_cell.angle_alpha   90.00
_cell.angle_beta   90.00
_cell.angle_gamma   90.00
#
_symmetry.space_group_name_H-M   'P 1'
#
loop_
_entity.id
_entity.type
_entity.pdbx_description
1 polymer ?
#
loop_
_entity_poly.entity_id
_entity_poly.type
_entity_poly.pdbx_seq_one_letter_code
_entity_poly.pdbx_strand_id
1 'polypeptide(L)'
;MENTQDTVDNEFKKRYPIKSSNRYISDNPLNLNVSQKKILLALNNPKNRIIVVDGPPGTGKSHTIAAISYWANQEGKSVVITSHKKQALDVIDRMLTDKFRDLHPKAKPSIIRLSKNGKSINSLENSLQNAVINAAGDRANNYNKHAAEKDEEELKRTVVGKVETQLSSSNEYRENIYNLFEFEQIQNSLVGSGEFSEDDFTLPKIDNSEIIDLEKLQDFAEDASIDNFKDISLTAFRFLLNRRKDIPKFLNACEEINLYPSKDFEFETTLTEIPESFVDLMETSVKSLKRDIPIAALQSGDIPGAFFKKLFRKFPDKKGLEQLIKSLRSLKHARIVEEIARLKNVPVSELTLDMAFNGISALRTAISLKKHQDIIDEYREISENKGKSISEVYDNLDGVKDALQKVDAELFNSIARLFKNYGPILTKLQITNKKLST
;
A
#
# COMPACT_ATOMS: atom_id res chain seq x y z
N MET A 1 -41.34 -51.62 17.92
CA MET A 1 -40.70 -50.30 17.81
C MET A 1 -39.99 -50.25 16.47
N GLU A 2 -40.20 -49.20 15.68
CA GLU A 2 -39.51 -49.00 14.39
C GLU A 2 -38.06 -48.55 14.69
N ASN A 3 -37.05 -49.17 14.07
CA ASN A 3 -35.66 -48.74 14.23
C ASN A 3 -35.40 -47.53 13.32
N THR A 4 -35.09 -46.37 13.91
CA THR A 4 -34.83 -45.14 13.15
C THR A 4 -33.34 -44.83 12.96
N GLN A 5 -32.44 -45.74 13.31
CA GLN A 5 -30.99 -45.49 13.31
C GLN A 5 -30.50 -45.03 11.93
N ASP A 6 -30.90 -45.72 10.85
CA ASP A 6 -30.52 -45.36 9.48
C ASP A 6 -31.05 -43.98 9.08
N THR A 7 -32.24 -43.61 9.58
CA THR A 7 -32.81 -42.27 9.34
C THR A 7 -31.95 -41.19 9.99
N VAL A 8 -31.55 -41.40 11.25
CA VAL A 8 -30.68 -40.49 12.00
C VAL A 8 -29.30 -40.39 11.35
N ASP A 9 -28.74 -41.50 10.89
CA ASP A 9 -27.43 -41.51 10.22
C ASP A 9 -27.45 -40.79 8.86
N ASN A 10 -28.53 -40.95 8.10
CA ASN A 10 -28.72 -40.22 6.85
C ASN A 10 -28.94 -38.71 7.09
N GLU A 11 -29.73 -38.35 8.11
CA GLU A 11 -29.92 -36.96 8.52
C GLU A 11 -28.60 -36.33 8.99
N PHE A 12 -27.79 -37.08 9.75
CA PHE A 12 -26.47 -36.64 10.19
C PHE A 12 -25.56 -36.33 9.00
N LYS A 13 -25.50 -37.23 8.00
CA LYS A 13 -24.70 -37.00 6.79
C LYS A 13 -25.16 -35.76 6.02
N LYS A 14 -26.47 -35.52 5.96
CA LYS A 14 -27.05 -34.36 5.27
C LYS A 14 -26.80 -33.04 6.02
N ARG A 15 -26.95 -33.03 7.35
CA ARG A 15 -26.84 -31.82 8.19
C ARG A 15 -25.40 -31.47 8.55
N TYR A 16 -24.52 -32.48 8.62
CA TYR A 16 -23.14 -32.34 9.06
C TYR A 16 -22.13 -32.97 8.06
N PRO A 17 -22.16 -32.60 6.76
CA PRO A 17 -21.18 -33.09 5.81
C PRO A 17 -19.77 -32.60 6.19
N ILE A 18 -18.74 -33.31 5.73
CA ILE A 18 -17.34 -33.02 6.11
C ILE A 18 -16.95 -31.58 5.77
N LYS A 19 -17.44 -31.05 4.64
CA LYS A 19 -17.14 -29.71 4.15
C LYS A 19 -18.15 -28.63 4.59
N SER A 20 -18.86 -28.82 5.72
CA SER A 20 -19.78 -27.80 6.24
C SER A 20 -19.34 -27.31 7.61
N SER A 21 -19.41 -25.98 7.78
CA SER A 21 -19.27 -25.28 9.04
C SER A 21 -20.15 -25.86 10.16
N ASN A 22 -21.37 -26.32 9.83
CA ASN A 22 -22.30 -26.96 10.78
C ASN A 22 -21.71 -28.19 11.47
N ARG A 23 -20.77 -28.89 10.83
CA ARG A 23 -20.11 -30.06 11.45
C ARG A 23 -19.22 -29.66 12.63
N TYR A 24 -18.65 -28.46 12.59
CA TYR A 24 -17.68 -27.98 13.57
C TYR A 24 -18.31 -27.03 14.60
N ILE A 25 -19.34 -26.28 14.19
CA ILE A 25 -20.12 -25.42 15.07
C ILE A 25 -21.18 -26.27 15.78
N SER A 26 -21.49 -25.93 17.03
CA SER A 26 -22.50 -26.61 17.86
C SER A 26 -23.50 -25.57 18.35
N ASP A 27 -24.79 -25.84 18.17
CA ASP A 27 -25.88 -25.03 18.74
C ASP A 27 -26.05 -25.30 20.25
N ASN A 28 -25.32 -26.28 20.79
CA ASN A 28 -25.25 -26.59 22.21
C ASN A 28 -24.02 -25.91 22.84
N PRO A 29 -24.14 -25.33 24.05
CA PRO A 29 -23.00 -24.70 24.75
C PRO A 29 -21.89 -25.69 25.13
N LEU A 30 -22.14 -26.99 25.03
CA LEU A 30 -21.14 -28.03 25.19
C LEU A 30 -20.52 -28.39 23.84
N ASN A 31 -19.20 -28.62 23.83
CA ASN A 31 -18.53 -29.23 22.69
C ASN A 31 -18.97 -30.69 22.56
N LEU A 32 -19.61 -31.04 21.45
CA LEU A 32 -20.18 -32.36 21.20
C LEU A 32 -19.37 -33.11 20.14
N ASN A 33 -19.07 -34.37 20.41
CA ASN A 33 -18.52 -35.27 19.40
C ASN A 33 -19.62 -35.78 18.43
N VAL A 34 -19.21 -36.51 17.39
CA VAL A 34 -20.11 -37.05 16.37
C VAL A 34 -21.23 -37.91 16.97
N SER A 35 -20.91 -38.81 17.91
CA SER A 35 -21.89 -39.70 18.53
C SER A 35 -22.92 -38.92 19.36
N GLN A 36 -22.49 -37.90 20.10
CA GLN A 36 -23.37 -37.04 20.89
C GLN A 36 -24.29 -36.20 19.99
N LYS A 37 -23.78 -35.66 18.87
CA LYS A 37 -24.61 -34.97 17.87
C LYS A 37 -25.68 -35.89 17.28
N LYS A 38 -25.35 -37.16 16.99
CA LYS A 38 -26.33 -38.16 16.53
C LYS A 38 -27.41 -38.45 17.59
N ILE A 39 -27.05 -38.50 18.87
CA ILE A 39 -28.03 -38.67 19.96
C ILE A 39 -29.01 -37.50 19.99
N LEU A 40 -28.55 -36.25 19.82
CA LEU A 40 -29.44 -35.09 19.73
C LEU A 40 -30.34 -35.12 18.50
N LEU A 41 -29.84 -35.58 17.34
CA LEU A 41 -30.68 -35.80 16.16
C LEU A 41 -31.74 -36.89 16.40
N ALA A 42 -31.37 -37.97 17.07
CA ALA A 42 -32.31 -39.03 17.44
C ALA A 42 -33.41 -38.52 18.37
N LEU A 43 -33.09 -37.60 19.29
CA LEU A 43 -34.07 -36.93 20.16
C LEU A 43 -35.01 -35.99 19.41
N ASN A 44 -34.54 -35.37 18.34
CA ASN A 44 -35.36 -34.49 17.50
C ASN A 44 -36.36 -35.26 16.63
N ASN A 45 -36.16 -36.57 16.43
CA ASN A 45 -37.07 -37.38 15.63
C ASN A 45 -38.32 -37.77 16.45
N PRO A 46 -39.53 -37.31 16.08
CA PRO A 46 -40.75 -37.52 16.86
C PRO A 46 -41.19 -38.99 16.93
N LYS A 47 -40.68 -39.86 16.04
CA LYS A 47 -40.93 -41.31 16.12
C LYS A 47 -40.22 -41.97 17.31
N ASN A 48 -39.16 -41.34 17.84
CA ASN A 48 -38.36 -41.89 18.92
C ASN A 48 -38.94 -41.52 20.29
N ARG A 49 -39.69 -42.45 20.87
CA ARG A 49 -40.22 -42.31 22.23
C ARG A 49 -39.24 -42.75 23.31
N ILE A 50 -38.36 -43.70 22.99
CA ILE A 50 -37.35 -44.27 23.90
C ILE A 50 -36.05 -44.37 23.14
N ILE A 51 -34.97 -43.85 23.72
CA ILE A 51 -33.62 -43.93 23.18
C ILE A 51 -32.75 -44.57 24.24
N VAL A 52 -32.06 -45.64 23.87
CA VAL A 52 -31.09 -46.33 24.73
C VAL A 52 -29.70 -45.94 24.25
N VAL A 53 -28.90 -45.35 25.15
CA VAL A 53 -27.51 -44.98 24.88
C VAL A 53 -26.62 -45.85 25.74
N ASP A 54 -25.81 -46.68 25.10
CA ASP A 54 -24.80 -47.51 25.77
C ASP A 54 -23.39 -47.01 25.45
N GLY A 55 -22.46 -47.24 26.38
CA GLY A 55 -21.06 -46.93 26.18
C GLY A 55 -20.19 -47.41 27.34
N PRO A 56 -18.92 -47.79 27.10
CA PRO A 56 -17.94 -48.10 28.15
C PRO A 56 -17.78 -46.98 29.20
N PRO A 57 -17.22 -47.27 30.39
CA PRO A 57 -16.86 -46.22 31.34
C PRO A 57 -15.91 -45.19 30.70
N GLY A 58 -16.06 -43.90 31.04
CA GLY A 58 -15.24 -42.80 30.49
C GLY A 58 -15.71 -42.22 29.15
N THR A 59 -16.73 -42.78 28.49
CA THR A 59 -17.22 -42.32 27.17
C THR A 59 -18.10 -41.07 27.17
N GLY A 60 -18.09 -40.28 28.26
CA GLY A 60 -18.82 -39.01 28.30
C GLY A 60 -20.34 -39.13 28.43
N LYS A 61 -20.87 -40.20 29.06
CA LYS A 61 -22.32 -40.35 29.32
C LYS A 61 -22.89 -39.17 30.12
N SER A 62 -22.22 -38.72 31.19
CA SER A 62 -22.66 -37.55 31.96
C SER A 62 -22.67 -36.27 31.12
N HIS A 63 -21.68 -36.09 30.24
CA HIS A 63 -21.65 -34.98 29.28
C HIS A 63 -22.81 -35.04 28.29
N THR A 64 -23.17 -36.26 27.85
CA THR A 64 -24.33 -36.48 26.98
C THR A 64 -25.62 -36.11 27.71
N ILE A 65 -25.81 -36.50 28.98
CA ILE A 65 -26.98 -36.10 29.77
C ILE A 65 -27.07 -34.57 29.89
N ALA A 66 -25.93 -33.90 30.13
CA ALA A 66 -25.89 -32.44 30.18
C ALA A 66 -26.28 -31.81 28.82
N ALA A 67 -25.76 -32.34 27.71
CA ALA A 67 -26.11 -31.89 26.36
C ALA A 67 -27.60 -32.04 26.06
N ILE A 68 -28.18 -33.19 26.40
CA ILE A 68 -29.62 -33.46 26.28
C ILE A 68 -30.43 -32.49 27.12
N SER A 69 -29.96 -32.17 28.33
CA SER A 69 -30.63 -31.22 29.22
C SER A 69 -30.66 -29.80 28.64
N TYR A 70 -29.55 -29.35 28.06
CA TYR A 70 -29.49 -28.07 27.35
C TYR A 70 -30.40 -28.05 26.11
N TRP A 71 -30.37 -29.12 25.30
CA TRP A 71 -31.22 -29.24 24.13
C TRP A 71 -32.71 -29.21 24.53
N ALA A 72 -33.11 -29.99 25.53
CA ALA A 72 -34.50 -30.01 25.98
C ALA A 72 -34.95 -28.64 26.49
N ASN A 73 -34.08 -27.91 27.20
CA ASN A 73 -34.36 -26.53 27.63
C ASN A 73 -34.53 -25.56 26.45
N GLN A 74 -33.67 -25.66 25.42
CA GLN A 74 -33.83 -24.89 24.17
C GLN A 74 -35.18 -25.17 23.48
N GLU A 75 -35.65 -26.42 23.56
CA GLU A 75 -36.97 -26.85 23.06
C GLU A 75 -38.13 -26.50 24.01
N GLY A 76 -37.89 -25.77 25.10
CA GLY A 76 -38.90 -25.40 26.09
C GLY A 76 -39.43 -26.57 26.94
N LYS A 77 -38.69 -27.68 27.01
CA LYS A 77 -39.06 -28.90 27.73
C LYS A 77 -38.40 -28.94 29.11
N SER A 78 -39.12 -29.49 30.09
CA SER A 78 -38.60 -29.81 31.42
C SER A 78 -37.96 -31.20 31.44
N VAL A 79 -36.91 -31.38 32.23
CA VAL A 79 -36.12 -32.61 32.29
C VAL A 79 -36.08 -33.14 33.72
N VAL A 80 -36.35 -34.44 33.87
CA VAL A 80 -36.18 -35.17 35.13
C VAL A 80 -35.03 -36.15 34.97
N ILE A 81 -34.02 -36.05 35.84
CA ILE A 81 -32.83 -36.90 35.82
C ILE A 81 -32.82 -37.78 37.07
N THR A 82 -32.80 -39.09 36.88
CA THR A 82 -32.79 -40.08 37.97
C THR A 82 -31.57 -41.00 37.89
N SER A 83 -31.00 -41.36 39.04
CA SER A 83 -29.90 -42.31 39.12
C SER A 83 -29.90 -43.00 40.49
N HIS A 84 -29.55 -44.29 40.51
CA HIS A 84 -29.33 -45.04 41.76
C HIS A 84 -28.02 -44.65 42.47
N LYS A 85 -27.07 -44.03 41.75
CA LYS A 85 -25.79 -43.56 42.31
C LYS A 85 -25.83 -42.07 42.55
N LYS A 86 -25.68 -41.65 43.82
CA LYS A 86 -25.63 -40.24 44.24
C LYS A 86 -24.52 -39.47 43.52
N GLN A 87 -23.35 -40.09 43.36
CA GLN A 87 -22.17 -39.49 42.73
C GLN A 87 -22.42 -39.12 41.26
N ALA A 88 -23.24 -39.89 40.54
CA ALA A 88 -23.58 -39.55 39.16
C ALA A 88 -24.42 -38.26 39.09
N LEU A 89 -25.36 -38.09 40.03
CA LEU A 89 -26.15 -36.86 40.15
C LEU A 89 -25.26 -35.67 40.58
N ASP A 90 -24.30 -35.88 41.48
CA ASP A 90 -23.32 -34.84 41.88
C ASP A 90 -22.52 -34.33 40.67
N VAL A 91 -22.07 -35.24 39.80
CA VAL A 91 -21.32 -34.87 38.60
C VAL A 91 -22.18 -34.05 37.63
N ILE A 92 -23.41 -34.47 37.37
CA ILE A 92 -24.32 -33.80 36.44
C ILE A 92 -24.73 -32.42 36.98
N ASP A 93 -25.09 -32.35 38.26
CA ASP A 93 -25.45 -31.10 38.96
C ASP A 93 -24.32 -30.07 38.86
N ARG A 94 -23.08 -30.48 39.15
CA ARG A 94 -21.90 -29.64 39.00
C ARG A 94 -21.66 -29.24 37.55
N MET A 95 -21.67 -30.19 36.60
CA MET A 95 -21.41 -29.90 35.18
C MET A 95 -22.40 -28.87 34.61
N LEU A 96 -23.69 -29.02 34.89
CA LEU A 96 -24.71 -28.07 34.45
C LEU A 96 -24.52 -26.71 35.11
N THR A 97 -24.22 -26.70 36.42
CA THR A 97 -24.01 -25.48 37.19
C THR A 97 -22.79 -24.69 36.72
N ASP A 98 -21.65 -25.36 36.58
CA ASP A 98 -20.39 -24.73 36.19
C ASP A 98 -20.52 -24.15 34.78
N LYS A 99 -21.08 -24.92 33.83
CA LYS A 99 -21.30 -24.45 32.46
C LYS A 99 -22.28 -23.28 32.37
N PHE A 100 -23.33 -23.28 33.19
CA PHE A 100 -24.24 -22.16 33.25
C PHE A 100 -23.56 -20.92 33.84
N ARG A 101 -22.73 -21.08 34.87
CA ARG A 101 -21.99 -19.96 35.49
C ARG A 101 -20.89 -19.40 34.59
N ASP A 102 -20.26 -20.23 33.76
CA ASP A 102 -19.31 -19.77 32.74
C ASP A 102 -19.97 -18.74 31.80
N LEU A 103 -21.22 -18.99 31.40
CA LEU A 103 -22.00 -18.12 30.53
C LEU A 103 -22.71 -16.99 31.30
N HIS A 104 -23.08 -17.24 32.55
CA HIS A 104 -23.82 -16.31 33.40
C HIS A 104 -23.24 -16.25 34.82
N PRO A 105 -22.10 -15.55 35.03
CA PRO A 105 -21.34 -15.61 36.29
C PRO A 105 -22.11 -15.20 37.54
N LYS A 106 -23.09 -14.31 37.36
CA LYS A 106 -23.91 -13.72 38.43
C LYS A 106 -25.27 -14.43 38.61
N ALA A 107 -25.55 -15.46 37.83
CA ALA A 107 -26.85 -16.13 37.82
C ALA A 107 -26.74 -17.57 38.32
N LYS A 108 -27.81 -18.01 38.98
CA LYS A 108 -28.00 -19.41 39.35
C LYS A 108 -28.84 -20.12 38.27
N PRO A 109 -28.47 -21.34 37.85
CA PRO A 109 -29.26 -22.12 36.91
C PRO A 109 -30.61 -22.52 37.51
N SER A 110 -31.63 -22.69 36.67
CA SER A 110 -32.96 -23.17 37.05
C SER A 110 -32.95 -24.70 37.27
N ILE A 111 -32.18 -25.15 38.25
CA ILE A 111 -32.02 -26.57 38.61
C ILE A 111 -32.48 -26.77 40.05
N ILE A 112 -33.25 -27.83 40.25
CA ILE A 112 -33.70 -28.27 41.58
C ILE A 112 -33.18 -29.67 41.82
N ARG A 113 -32.45 -29.82 42.92
CA ARG A 113 -31.93 -31.10 43.38
C ARG A 113 -32.74 -31.61 44.57
N LEU A 114 -33.51 -32.67 44.30
CA LEU A 114 -34.30 -33.37 45.32
C LEU A 114 -33.40 -34.40 46.04
N SER A 115 -32.72 -33.98 47.11
CA SER A 115 -31.95 -34.91 47.95
C SER A 115 -32.09 -34.56 49.43
N LYS A 116 -32.36 -35.54 50.29
CA LYS A 116 -32.59 -35.32 51.73
C LYS A 116 -31.37 -34.76 52.47
N ASN A 117 -30.13 -35.05 52.03
CA ASN A 117 -28.88 -34.74 52.76
C ASN A 117 -27.73 -34.30 51.81
N GLY A 118 -27.96 -33.33 50.92
CA GLY A 118 -26.95 -32.88 49.94
C GLY A 118 -26.48 -31.45 50.17
N LYS A 119 -25.16 -31.20 50.14
CA LYS A 119 -24.55 -29.85 50.12
C LYS A 119 -24.62 -29.18 48.73
N SER A 120 -25.67 -29.45 47.95
CA SER A 120 -25.80 -28.83 46.62
C SER A 120 -26.36 -27.42 46.78
N ILE A 121 -25.78 -26.47 46.05
CA ILE A 121 -26.32 -25.11 45.96
C ILE A 121 -27.70 -25.08 45.29
N ASN A 122 -28.04 -26.13 44.53
CA ASN A 122 -29.32 -26.29 43.83
C ASN A 122 -30.36 -27.05 44.68
N SER A 123 -30.21 -27.09 46.00
CA SER A 123 -31.23 -27.66 46.89
C SER A 123 -32.58 -26.95 46.69
N LEU A 124 -33.67 -27.64 47.02
CA LEU A 124 -35.02 -27.11 46.89
C LEU A 124 -35.18 -25.77 47.61
N GLU A 125 -34.68 -25.69 48.85
CA GLU A 125 -34.76 -24.51 49.70
C GLU A 125 -34.02 -23.33 49.07
N ASN A 126 -32.82 -23.57 48.53
CA ASN A 126 -31.98 -22.54 47.93
C ASN A 126 -32.47 -22.12 46.53
N SER A 127 -33.03 -23.03 45.75
CA SER A 127 -33.49 -22.73 44.37
C SER A 127 -34.84 -22.02 44.36
N LEU A 128 -35.65 -22.17 45.41
CA LEU A 128 -36.96 -21.51 45.56
C LEU A 128 -36.92 -20.27 46.47
N GLN A 129 -35.74 -19.76 46.82
CA GLN A 129 -35.65 -18.48 47.54
C GLN A 129 -36.15 -17.33 46.67
N ASN A 130 -36.88 -16.40 47.27
CA ASN A 130 -37.41 -15.21 46.58
C ASN A 130 -36.33 -14.45 45.80
N ALA A 131 -35.11 -14.33 46.34
CA ALA A 131 -34.01 -13.68 45.63
C ALA A 131 -33.62 -14.39 44.32
N VAL A 132 -33.61 -15.72 44.30
CA VAL A 132 -33.29 -16.52 43.10
C VAL A 132 -34.43 -16.45 42.09
N ILE A 133 -35.68 -16.52 42.54
CA ILE A 133 -36.87 -16.41 41.70
C ILE A 133 -36.94 -15.02 41.06
N ASN A 134 -36.79 -13.96 41.86
CA ASN A 134 -36.78 -12.58 41.36
C ASN A 134 -35.65 -12.37 40.36
N ALA A 135 -34.43 -12.81 40.66
CA ALA A 135 -33.32 -12.71 39.72
C ALA A 135 -33.56 -13.49 38.41
N ALA A 136 -34.29 -14.61 38.45
CA ALA A 136 -34.68 -15.34 37.24
C ALA A 136 -35.77 -14.59 36.46
N GLY A 137 -36.77 -14.04 37.14
CA GLY A 137 -37.81 -13.21 36.56
C GLY A 137 -37.25 -11.95 35.90
N ASP A 138 -36.34 -11.25 36.57
CA ASP A 138 -35.67 -10.06 36.04
C ASP A 138 -34.87 -10.38 34.79
N ARG A 139 -34.19 -11.53 34.74
CA ARG A 139 -33.48 -11.98 33.52
C ARG A 139 -34.46 -12.24 32.37
N ALA A 140 -35.59 -12.89 32.64
CA ALA A 140 -36.59 -13.16 31.61
C ALA A 140 -37.24 -11.88 31.09
N ASN A 141 -37.58 -10.94 31.98
CA ASN A 141 -38.26 -9.69 31.63
C ASN A 141 -37.32 -8.67 30.95
N ASN A 142 -36.06 -8.60 31.37
CA ASN A 142 -35.07 -7.67 30.81
C ASN A 142 -34.29 -8.27 29.62
N TYR A 143 -34.65 -9.47 29.16
CA TYR A 143 -33.99 -10.10 28.02
C TYR A 143 -34.33 -9.36 26.72
N ASN A 144 -33.34 -8.64 26.17
CA ASN A 144 -33.47 -8.01 24.87
C ASN A 144 -33.25 -9.05 23.76
N LYS A 145 -34.34 -9.74 23.40
CA LYS A 145 -34.34 -10.79 22.37
C LYS A 145 -33.77 -10.31 21.04
N HIS A 146 -34.18 -9.13 20.57
CA HIS A 146 -33.76 -8.61 19.27
C HIS A 146 -32.26 -8.31 19.21
N ALA A 147 -31.69 -7.72 20.28
CA ALA A 147 -30.25 -7.49 20.35
C ALA A 147 -29.47 -8.81 20.36
N ALA A 148 -29.91 -9.78 21.16
CA ALA A 148 -29.25 -11.08 21.25
C ALA A 148 -29.30 -11.87 19.92
N GLU A 149 -30.43 -11.86 19.21
CA GLU A 149 -30.57 -12.50 17.89
C GLU A 149 -29.65 -11.85 16.85
N LYS A 150 -29.56 -10.51 16.85
CA LYS A 150 -28.68 -9.78 15.94
C LYS A 150 -27.21 -10.09 16.19
N ASP A 151 -26.79 -10.09 17.46
CA ASP A 151 -25.42 -10.41 17.86
C ASP A 151 -25.07 -11.87 17.50
N GLU A 152 -26.00 -12.80 17.73
CA GLU A 152 -25.85 -14.21 17.35
C GLU A 152 -25.65 -14.36 15.85
N GLU A 153 -26.47 -13.72 15.02
CA GLU A 153 -26.33 -13.77 13.56
C GLU A 153 -24.99 -13.22 13.07
N GLU A 154 -24.53 -12.09 13.63
CA GLU A 154 -23.27 -11.45 13.23
C GLU A 154 -22.05 -12.32 13.60
N LEU A 155 -22.03 -12.85 14.83
CA LEU A 155 -20.99 -13.76 15.30
C LEU A 155 -21.01 -15.05 14.50
N LYS A 156 -22.21 -15.62 14.25
CA LYS A 156 -22.37 -16.85 13.46
C LYS A 156 -21.88 -16.65 12.03
N ARG A 157 -22.24 -15.55 11.36
CA ARG A 157 -21.73 -15.20 10.03
C ARG A 157 -20.21 -15.12 10.02
N THR A 158 -19.61 -14.47 11.00
CA THR A 158 -18.15 -14.31 11.10
C THR A 158 -17.45 -15.66 11.28
N VAL A 159 -17.94 -16.49 12.21
CA VAL A 159 -17.33 -17.80 12.50
C VAL A 159 -17.53 -18.75 11.33
N VAL A 160 -18.73 -18.81 10.76
CA VAL A 160 -19.05 -19.63 9.58
C VAL A 160 -18.15 -19.24 8.40
N GLY A 161 -18.04 -17.95 8.09
CA GLY A 161 -17.20 -17.47 7.00
C GLY A 161 -15.73 -17.85 7.15
N LYS A 162 -15.18 -17.76 8.38
CA LYS A 162 -13.79 -18.20 8.66
C LYS A 162 -13.60 -19.70 8.46
N VAL A 163 -14.52 -20.51 8.98
CA VAL A 163 -14.46 -21.97 8.86
C VAL A 163 -14.61 -22.39 7.40
N GLU A 164 -15.54 -21.79 6.66
CA GLU A 164 -15.75 -22.08 5.24
C GLU A 164 -14.52 -21.68 4.42
N THR A 165 -13.93 -20.51 4.66
CA THR A 165 -12.69 -20.07 3.99
C THR A 165 -11.56 -21.09 4.18
N GLN A 166 -11.36 -21.57 5.42
CA GLN A 166 -10.36 -22.61 5.72
C GLN A 166 -10.69 -23.97 5.07
N LEU A 167 -11.97 -24.34 5.00
CA LEU A 167 -12.39 -25.56 4.35
C LEU A 167 -12.23 -25.48 2.83
N SER A 168 -12.44 -24.32 2.21
CA SER A 168 -12.17 -24.10 0.78
C SER A 168 -10.67 -24.13 0.47
N SER A 169 -9.82 -23.51 1.28
CA SER A 169 -8.36 -23.56 1.08
C SER A 169 -7.78 -24.97 1.30
N SER A 170 -8.50 -25.86 1.99
CA SER A 170 -8.05 -27.26 2.14
C SER A 170 -8.02 -28.03 0.81
N ASN A 171 -8.80 -27.60 -0.19
CA ASN A 171 -8.78 -28.19 -1.52
C ASN A 171 -7.49 -27.84 -2.28
N GLU A 172 -6.93 -26.65 -2.03
CA GLU A 172 -5.63 -26.21 -2.56
C GLU A 172 -4.45 -26.88 -1.85
N TYR A 173 -4.64 -27.53 -0.70
CA TYR A 173 -3.54 -28.14 0.04
C TYR A 173 -2.80 -29.19 -0.79
N ARG A 174 -3.52 -30.01 -1.58
CA ARG A 174 -2.89 -31.02 -2.44
C ARG A 174 -2.07 -30.38 -3.57
N GLU A 175 -2.61 -29.34 -4.21
CA GLU A 175 -1.92 -28.60 -5.26
C GLU A 175 -0.72 -27.84 -4.70
N ASN A 176 -0.85 -27.20 -3.55
CA ASN A 176 0.23 -26.50 -2.87
C ASN A 176 1.36 -27.44 -2.46
N ILE A 177 1.04 -28.64 -1.96
CA ILE A 177 2.06 -29.65 -1.65
C ILE A 177 2.75 -30.14 -2.93
N TYR A 178 2.00 -30.33 -4.01
CA TYR A 178 2.58 -30.70 -5.31
C TYR A 178 3.51 -29.60 -5.83
N ASN A 179 3.06 -28.35 -5.84
CA ASN A 179 3.85 -27.18 -6.27
C ASN A 179 5.09 -26.97 -5.40
N LEU A 180 4.99 -27.21 -4.08
CA LEU A 180 6.13 -27.11 -3.17
C LEU A 180 7.17 -28.20 -3.46
N PHE A 181 6.72 -29.42 -3.78
CA PHE A 181 7.61 -30.51 -4.14
C PHE A 181 8.29 -30.27 -5.49
N GLU A 182 7.55 -29.81 -6.51
CA GLU A 182 8.11 -29.38 -7.80
C GLU A 182 9.15 -28.26 -7.61
N PHE A 183 8.83 -27.25 -6.81
CA PHE A 183 9.76 -26.17 -6.48
C PHE A 183 11.04 -26.70 -5.83
N GLU A 184 10.93 -27.58 -4.83
CA GLU A 184 12.08 -28.21 -4.16
C GLU A 184 12.93 -29.03 -5.13
N GLN A 185 12.32 -29.77 -6.06
CA GLN A 185 13.05 -30.52 -7.09
C GLN A 185 13.83 -29.60 -8.02
N ILE A 186 13.21 -28.51 -8.50
CA ILE A 186 13.87 -27.51 -9.35
C ILE A 186 15.03 -26.86 -8.60
N GLN A 187 14.80 -26.44 -7.35
CA GLN A 187 15.83 -25.87 -6.50
C GLN A 187 17.02 -26.82 -6.34
N ASN A 188 16.78 -28.08 -6.00
CA ASN A 188 17.85 -29.08 -5.84
C ASN A 188 18.62 -29.32 -7.14
N SER A 189 17.94 -29.31 -8.29
CA SER A 189 18.59 -29.44 -9.60
C SER A 189 19.49 -28.24 -9.90
N LEU A 190 19.02 -27.02 -9.64
CA LEU A 190 19.77 -25.79 -9.87
C LEU A 190 20.98 -25.67 -8.92
N VAL A 191 20.81 -26.04 -7.64
CA VAL A 191 21.93 -26.10 -6.69
C VAL A 191 22.92 -27.18 -7.08
N GLY A 192 22.43 -28.36 -7.48
CA GLY A 192 23.26 -29.48 -7.92
C GLY A 192 24.08 -29.20 -9.19
N SER A 193 23.61 -28.27 -10.04
CA SER A 193 24.36 -27.79 -11.21
C SER A 193 25.58 -26.94 -10.85
N GLY A 194 25.64 -26.39 -9.63
CA GLY A 194 26.66 -25.46 -9.17
C GLY A 194 26.44 -24.00 -9.59
N GLU A 195 25.37 -23.69 -10.34
CA GLU A 195 25.02 -22.32 -10.74
C GLU A 195 24.42 -21.50 -9.58
N PHE A 196 23.70 -22.17 -8.68
CA PHE A 196 23.03 -21.56 -7.52
C PHE A 196 23.46 -22.19 -6.20
N SER A 197 23.27 -21.44 -5.11
CA SER A 197 23.40 -21.88 -3.73
C SER A 197 22.03 -21.91 -3.04
N GLU A 198 21.91 -22.63 -1.92
CA GLU A 198 20.66 -22.64 -1.14
C GLU A 198 20.26 -21.23 -0.69
N ASP A 199 21.23 -20.38 -0.35
CA ASP A 199 21.00 -19.00 0.08
C ASP A 199 20.34 -18.14 -1.02
N ASP A 200 20.58 -18.45 -2.30
CA ASP A 200 19.97 -17.71 -3.42
C ASP A 200 18.44 -17.88 -3.47
N PHE A 201 17.91 -18.96 -2.90
CA PHE A 201 16.46 -19.27 -2.87
C PHE A 201 15.79 -18.85 -1.57
N THR A 202 16.46 -18.05 -0.72
CA THR A 202 15.87 -17.52 0.51
C THR A 202 14.82 -16.44 0.19
N LEU A 203 13.59 -16.87 -0.05
CA LEU A 203 12.50 -15.96 -0.37
C LEU A 203 12.05 -15.17 0.88
N PRO A 204 11.89 -13.83 0.78
CA PRO A 204 11.29 -13.07 1.86
C PRO A 204 9.84 -13.48 2.06
N LYS A 205 9.28 -13.27 3.26
CA LYS A 205 7.84 -13.41 3.46
C LYS A 205 7.12 -12.41 2.57
N ILE A 206 6.49 -12.91 1.52
CA ILE A 206 5.68 -12.10 0.61
C ILE A 206 4.39 -11.73 1.35
N ASP A 207 4.10 -10.44 1.43
CA ASP A 207 2.81 -9.95 1.89
C ASP A 207 1.78 -10.28 0.81
N ASN A 208 0.67 -10.93 1.15
CA ASN A 208 -0.40 -11.27 0.20
C ASN A 208 -1.01 -10.03 -0.50
N SER A 209 -0.73 -8.82 -0.03
CA SER A 209 -1.09 -7.55 -0.69
C SER A 209 -0.08 -7.07 -1.74
N GLU A 210 1.14 -7.63 -1.77
CA GLU A 210 2.21 -7.30 -2.72
C GLU A 210 2.24 -8.27 -3.91
N ILE A 211 1.10 -8.42 -4.60
CA ILE A 211 0.98 -9.31 -5.76
C ILE A 211 1.91 -8.86 -6.89
N ILE A 212 2.60 -9.81 -7.52
CA ILE A 212 3.37 -9.61 -8.75
C ILE A 212 2.53 -10.16 -9.89
N ASP A 213 2.20 -9.32 -10.86
CA ASP A 213 1.49 -9.74 -12.07
C ASP A 213 2.49 -10.33 -13.08
N LEU A 214 2.64 -11.66 -13.05
CA LEU A 214 3.58 -12.38 -13.91
C LEU A 214 3.18 -12.36 -15.39
N GLU A 215 1.87 -12.28 -15.69
CA GLU A 215 1.37 -12.23 -17.07
C GLU A 215 1.73 -10.88 -17.70
N LYS A 216 1.46 -9.76 -17.01
CA LYS A 216 1.91 -8.44 -17.46
C LYS A 216 3.43 -8.32 -17.60
N LEU A 217 4.18 -8.96 -16.69
CA LEU A 217 5.65 -8.98 -16.78
C LEU A 217 6.13 -9.73 -18.03
N GLN A 218 5.50 -10.86 -18.34
CA GLN A 218 5.82 -11.63 -19.54
C GLN A 218 5.47 -10.84 -20.81
N ASP A 219 4.28 -10.26 -20.88
CA ASP A 219 3.86 -9.42 -22.01
C ASP A 219 4.84 -8.25 -22.24
N PHE A 220 5.30 -7.62 -21.16
CA PHE A 220 6.28 -6.54 -21.25
C PHE A 220 7.67 -7.04 -21.67
N ALA A 221 8.08 -8.23 -21.23
CA ALA A 221 9.35 -8.84 -21.60
C ALA A 221 9.42 -9.27 -23.08
N GLU A 222 8.27 -9.63 -23.67
CA GLU A 222 8.16 -10.02 -25.06
C GLU A 222 7.94 -8.84 -26.02
N ASP A 223 7.58 -7.64 -25.52
CA ASP A 223 7.43 -6.43 -26.34
C ASP A 223 8.81 -5.91 -26.79
N ALA A 224 8.98 -5.69 -28.09
CA ALA A 224 10.21 -5.17 -28.69
C ALA A 224 10.69 -3.82 -28.11
N SER A 225 9.81 -3.08 -27.44
CA SER A 225 10.17 -1.84 -26.74
C SER A 225 10.99 -2.05 -25.47
N ILE A 226 11.15 -3.29 -24.98
CA ILE A 226 12.02 -3.58 -23.83
C ILE A 226 13.49 -3.21 -24.11
N ASP A 227 13.93 -3.34 -25.36
CA ASP A 227 15.27 -2.95 -25.80
C ASP A 227 15.56 -1.47 -25.56
N ASN A 228 14.51 -0.63 -25.55
CA ASN A 228 14.66 0.80 -25.26
C ASN A 228 15.05 1.06 -23.79
N PHE A 229 14.87 0.08 -22.90
CA PHE A 229 15.23 0.17 -21.47
C PHE A 229 16.59 -0.43 -21.11
N LYS A 230 17.40 -0.81 -22.10
CA LYS A 230 18.66 -1.56 -21.91
C LYS A 230 19.67 -0.93 -20.96
N ASP A 231 19.80 0.37 -21.01
CA ASP A 231 20.73 1.12 -20.16
C ASP A 231 20.01 2.01 -19.14
N ILE A 232 18.80 1.60 -18.75
CA ILE A 232 17.95 2.31 -17.80
C ILE A 232 17.83 1.48 -16.53
N SER A 233 18.20 2.10 -15.40
CA SER A 233 17.99 1.54 -14.08
C SER A 233 16.53 1.66 -13.64
N LEU A 234 16.11 0.86 -12.67
CA LEU A 234 14.77 0.93 -12.07
C LEU A 234 14.48 2.32 -11.46
N THR A 235 15.49 3.01 -10.93
CA THR A 235 15.37 4.38 -10.41
C THR A 235 15.15 5.39 -11.53
N ALA A 236 15.92 5.31 -12.61
CA ALA A 236 15.75 6.14 -13.79
C ALA A 236 14.38 5.90 -14.45
N PHE A 237 13.97 4.64 -14.57
CA PHE A 237 12.66 4.25 -15.09
C PHE A 237 11.52 4.88 -14.29
N ARG A 238 11.59 4.80 -12.95
CA ARG A 238 10.62 5.45 -12.05
C ARG A 238 10.56 6.96 -12.26
N PHE A 239 11.72 7.61 -12.37
CA PHE A 239 11.79 9.06 -12.59
C PHE A 239 11.14 9.46 -13.91
N LEU A 240 11.47 8.76 -14.99
CA LEU A 240 10.91 9.02 -16.32
C LEU A 240 9.41 8.74 -16.39
N LEU A 241 8.94 7.67 -15.74
CA LEU A 241 7.51 7.35 -15.67
C LEU A 241 6.72 8.47 -14.95
N ASN A 242 7.24 8.97 -13.83
CA ASN A 242 6.63 10.08 -13.09
C ASN A 242 6.65 11.40 -13.87
N ARG A 243 7.68 11.62 -14.70
CA ARG A 243 7.85 12.82 -15.53
C ARG A 243 7.55 12.58 -17.01
N ARG A 244 6.74 11.57 -17.35
CA ARG A 244 6.49 11.18 -18.75
C ARG A 244 6.00 12.33 -19.64
N LYS A 245 5.25 13.27 -19.07
CA LYS A 245 4.72 14.46 -19.76
C LYS A 245 5.78 15.52 -20.04
N ASP A 246 6.88 15.50 -19.29
CA ASP A 246 7.97 16.45 -19.42
C ASP A 246 9.08 15.95 -20.34
N ILE A 247 9.07 14.67 -20.78
CA ILE A 247 10.07 14.11 -21.72
C ILE A 247 10.32 15.02 -22.93
N PRO A 248 9.30 15.57 -23.62
CA PRO A 248 9.54 16.52 -24.71
C PRO A 248 10.34 17.76 -24.31
N LYS A 249 10.21 18.23 -23.06
CA LYS A 249 11.01 19.35 -22.53
C LYS A 249 12.46 18.95 -22.33
N PHE A 250 12.74 17.72 -21.88
CA PHE A 250 14.11 17.21 -21.76
C PHE A 250 14.76 17.08 -23.14
N LEU A 251 14.05 16.53 -24.14
CA LEU A 251 14.55 16.42 -25.51
C LEU A 251 14.88 17.80 -26.11
N ASN A 252 13.96 18.77 -25.95
CA ASN A 252 14.21 20.14 -26.39
C ASN A 252 15.40 20.79 -25.65
N ALA A 253 15.56 20.53 -24.36
CA ALA A 253 16.70 21.01 -23.59
C ALA A 253 18.04 20.45 -24.14
N CYS A 254 18.07 19.17 -24.51
CA CYS A 254 19.23 18.55 -25.15
C CYS A 254 19.54 19.19 -26.52
N GLU A 255 18.53 19.44 -27.35
CA GLU A 255 18.69 20.08 -28.67
C GLU A 255 19.22 21.51 -28.55
N GLU A 256 18.62 22.33 -27.68
CA GLU A 256 19.04 23.73 -27.45
C GLU A 256 20.50 23.82 -26.99
N ILE A 257 20.95 22.92 -26.11
CA ILE A 257 22.35 22.90 -25.68
C ILE A 257 23.27 22.41 -26.81
N ASN A 258 22.87 21.38 -27.56
CA ASN A 258 23.68 20.83 -28.65
C ASN A 258 23.85 21.81 -29.82
N LEU A 259 22.83 22.61 -30.12
CA LEU A 259 22.86 23.63 -31.17
C LEU A 259 23.63 24.89 -30.77
N TYR A 260 23.99 25.04 -29.50
CA TYR A 260 24.70 26.23 -29.03
C TYR A 260 26.16 26.26 -29.55
N PRO A 261 26.60 27.33 -30.26
CA PRO A 261 27.89 27.35 -30.97
C PRO A 261 29.14 27.27 -30.09
N SER A 262 29.05 27.68 -28.82
CA SER A 262 30.20 27.77 -27.91
C SER A 262 30.27 26.55 -26.98
N LYS A 263 31.05 25.54 -27.38
CA LYS A 263 31.29 24.32 -26.60
C LYS A 263 32.07 24.54 -25.29
N ASP A 264 32.75 25.68 -25.15
CA ASP A 264 33.55 26.04 -23.96
C ASP A 264 32.80 26.98 -23.00
N PHE A 265 31.50 27.22 -23.22
CA PHE A 265 30.74 28.10 -22.34
C PHE A 265 30.23 27.32 -21.12
N GLU A 266 30.96 27.39 -20.01
CA GLU A 266 30.42 26.92 -18.73
C GLU A 266 29.24 27.81 -18.32
N PHE A 267 28.05 27.21 -18.22
CA PHE A 267 26.80 27.89 -17.86
C PHE A 267 26.76 28.30 -16.37
N GLU A 268 27.84 28.87 -15.85
CA GLU A 268 27.99 29.32 -14.46
C GLU A 268 27.31 30.67 -14.24
N THR A 269 26.04 30.83 -14.61
CA THR A 269 25.27 31.98 -14.12
C THR A 269 24.45 31.55 -12.91
N THR A 270 24.48 32.36 -11.86
CA THR A 270 23.63 32.16 -10.67
C THR A 270 22.28 32.87 -10.80
N LEU A 271 22.04 33.57 -11.92
CA LEU A 271 20.81 34.29 -12.19
C LEU A 271 19.72 33.34 -12.71
N THR A 272 18.53 33.44 -12.12
CA THR A 272 17.35 32.67 -12.53
C THR A 272 16.50 33.39 -13.59
N GLU A 273 16.57 34.72 -13.61
CA GLU A 273 15.84 35.60 -14.53
C GLU A 273 16.46 36.99 -14.62
N ILE A 274 16.06 37.75 -15.65
CA ILE A 274 16.37 39.18 -15.79
C ILE A 274 15.07 39.95 -15.50
N PRO A 275 15.01 40.78 -14.45
CA PRO A 275 13.81 41.57 -14.14
C PRO A 275 13.44 42.51 -15.29
N GLU A 276 12.15 42.59 -15.64
CA GLU A 276 11.65 43.52 -16.69
C GLU A 276 12.05 44.96 -16.39
N SER A 277 12.00 45.37 -15.11
CA SER A 277 12.45 46.70 -14.68
C SER A 277 13.90 47.04 -15.08
N PHE A 278 14.79 46.04 -15.20
CA PHE A 278 16.14 46.27 -15.69
C PHE A 278 16.18 46.43 -17.21
N VAL A 279 15.38 45.64 -17.93
CA VAL A 279 15.26 45.74 -19.40
C VAL A 279 14.71 47.12 -19.78
N ASP A 280 13.64 47.56 -19.11
CA ASP A 280 13.04 48.89 -19.31
C ASP A 280 14.03 50.02 -18.99
N LEU A 281 14.80 49.86 -17.91
CA LEU A 281 15.85 50.79 -17.52
C LEU A 281 16.91 50.89 -18.62
N MET A 282 17.35 49.76 -19.15
CA MET A 282 18.36 49.69 -20.21
C MET A 282 17.84 50.28 -21.52
N GLU A 283 16.61 49.95 -21.93
CA GLU A 283 15.95 50.54 -23.10
C GLU A 283 15.81 52.06 -23.00
N THR A 284 15.37 52.56 -21.83
CA THR A 284 15.22 53.99 -21.57
C THR A 284 16.58 54.69 -21.61
N SER A 285 17.62 54.03 -21.10
CA SER A 285 18.99 54.53 -21.06
C SER A 285 19.60 54.63 -22.45
N VAL A 286 19.51 53.60 -23.30
CA VAL A 286 20.06 53.64 -24.68
C VAL A 286 19.33 54.61 -25.61
N LYS A 287 18.11 55.02 -25.25
CA LYS A 287 17.32 56.07 -25.94
C LYS A 287 17.75 57.48 -25.52
N SER A 288 18.26 57.64 -24.30
CA SER A 288 18.47 58.95 -23.66
C SER A 288 19.94 59.34 -23.49
N LEU A 289 20.86 58.37 -23.48
CA LEU A 289 22.30 58.56 -23.23
C LEU A 289 23.15 58.03 -24.39
N LYS A 290 24.38 58.54 -24.52
CA LYS A 290 25.40 58.03 -25.43
C LYS A 290 25.73 56.56 -25.09
N ARG A 291 25.89 55.74 -26.12
CA ARG A 291 25.93 54.28 -25.97
C ARG A 291 27.36 53.74 -25.82
N ASP A 292 28.33 54.47 -26.34
CA ASP A 292 29.76 54.15 -26.40
C ASP A 292 30.52 54.47 -25.10
N ILE A 293 29.84 55.02 -24.09
CA ILE A 293 30.45 55.41 -22.82
C ILE A 293 30.25 54.30 -21.77
N PRO A 294 31.29 53.94 -20.99
CA PRO A 294 31.18 53.02 -19.86
C PRO A 294 30.11 53.47 -18.86
N ILE A 295 29.31 52.52 -18.35
CA ILE A 295 28.24 52.82 -17.38
C ILE A 295 28.81 53.53 -16.14
N ALA A 296 30.01 53.16 -15.72
CA ALA A 296 30.74 53.77 -14.61
C ALA A 296 31.14 55.24 -14.87
N ALA A 297 31.30 55.65 -16.13
CA ALA A 297 31.77 56.98 -16.53
C ALA A 297 30.66 57.93 -17.01
N LEU A 298 29.45 57.42 -17.31
CA LEU A 298 28.29 58.23 -17.75
C LEU A 298 28.02 59.47 -16.88
N GLN A 299 27.80 60.61 -17.53
CA GLN A 299 27.38 61.87 -16.91
C GLN A 299 26.05 62.35 -17.51
N SER A 300 25.35 63.24 -16.80
CA SER A 300 24.06 63.78 -17.26
C SER A 300 24.15 64.64 -18.53
N GLY A 301 25.35 65.00 -18.99
CA GLY A 301 25.62 65.67 -20.25
C GLY A 301 25.84 64.75 -21.46
N ASP A 302 25.95 63.43 -21.25
CA ASP A 302 26.29 62.46 -22.29
C ASP A 302 25.05 62.04 -23.10
N ILE A 303 24.48 63.00 -23.83
CA ILE A 303 23.26 62.81 -24.62
C ILE A 303 23.62 62.59 -26.11
N PRO A 304 22.90 61.73 -26.86
CA PRO A 304 23.14 61.54 -28.29
C PRO A 304 22.98 62.85 -29.08
N GLY A 305 23.93 63.17 -29.96
CA GLY A 305 23.91 64.41 -30.76
C GLY A 305 22.70 64.59 -31.68
N ALA A 306 22.03 63.49 -32.06
CA ALA A 306 20.78 63.52 -32.81
C ALA A 306 19.59 64.07 -32.01
N PHE A 307 19.64 63.99 -30.68
CA PHE A 307 18.60 64.51 -29.78
C PHE A 307 18.55 66.05 -29.80
N PHE A 308 19.72 66.69 -29.96
CA PHE A 308 19.85 68.13 -30.12
C PHE A 308 19.22 68.66 -31.41
N LYS A 309 19.19 67.85 -32.48
CA LYS A 309 18.62 68.27 -33.78
C LYS A 309 17.10 68.12 -33.85
N LYS A 310 16.50 67.21 -33.08
CA LYS A 310 15.07 66.87 -33.19
C LYS A 310 14.16 67.66 -32.24
N LEU A 311 14.70 68.31 -31.21
CA LEU A 311 13.92 68.81 -30.08
C LEU A 311 14.40 70.19 -29.57
N PHE A 312 14.38 71.21 -30.44
CA PHE A 312 14.58 72.63 -30.07
C PHE A 312 13.44 73.20 -29.19
N ARG A 313 12.92 72.46 -28.20
CA ARG A 313 11.96 73.02 -27.22
C ARG A 313 11.90 72.42 -25.81
N LYS A 314 12.48 71.26 -25.50
CA LYS A 314 12.67 70.81 -24.11
C LYS A 314 13.93 69.96 -23.99
N PHE A 315 14.93 70.46 -23.24
CA PHE A 315 16.03 69.64 -22.76
C PHE A 315 15.47 68.49 -21.90
N PRO A 316 16.04 67.27 -21.94
CA PRO A 316 15.69 66.26 -20.95
C PRO A 316 15.96 66.81 -19.55
N ASP A 317 15.04 66.59 -18.61
CA ASP A 317 15.19 67.06 -17.24
C ASP A 317 16.49 66.49 -16.65
N LYS A 318 17.43 67.38 -16.33
CA LYS A 318 18.76 67.02 -15.81
C LYS A 318 18.64 66.13 -14.57
N LYS A 319 17.63 66.38 -13.73
CA LYS A 319 17.35 65.55 -12.54
C LYS A 319 16.92 64.14 -12.93
N GLY A 320 16.11 64.00 -13.97
CA GLY A 320 15.68 62.70 -14.50
C GLY A 320 16.85 61.87 -15.05
N LEU A 321 17.78 62.50 -15.79
CA LEU A 321 18.99 61.81 -16.29
C LEU A 321 19.94 61.41 -15.16
N GLU A 322 20.13 62.27 -14.16
CA GLU A 322 20.94 61.93 -12.97
C GLU A 322 20.33 60.77 -12.19
N GLN A 323 19.00 60.72 -12.07
CA GLN A 323 18.29 59.61 -11.45
C GLN A 323 18.42 58.32 -12.27
N LEU A 324 18.36 58.40 -13.60
CA LEU A 324 18.53 57.27 -14.51
C LEU A 324 19.94 56.66 -14.37
N ILE A 325 20.99 57.50 -14.38
CA ILE A 325 22.38 57.08 -14.19
C ILE A 325 22.56 56.46 -12.79
N LYS A 326 21.95 57.05 -11.76
CA LYS A 326 21.97 56.50 -10.40
C LYS A 326 21.31 55.12 -10.32
N SER A 327 20.21 54.90 -11.04
CA SER A 327 19.55 53.59 -11.15
C SER A 327 20.42 52.57 -11.90
N LEU A 328 21.08 52.95 -13.00
CA LEU A 328 22.01 52.07 -13.73
C LEU A 328 23.17 51.60 -12.86
N ARG A 329 23.65 52.46 -11.95
CA ARG A 329 24.74 52.15 -11.00
C ARG A 329 24.25 51.55 -9.67
N SER A 330 22.95 51.25 -9.58
CA SER A 330 22.38 50.69 -8.36
C SER A 330 22.91 49.27 -8.11
N LEU A 331 23.23 48.98 -6.85
CA LEU A 331 23.56 47.61 -6.42
C LEU A 331 22.44 46.60 -6.73
N LYS A 332 21.19 47.06 -6.90
CA LYS A 332 20.06 46.22 -7.34
C LYS A 332 20.35 45.48 -8.65
N HIS A 333 21.14 46.09 -9.54
CA HIS A 333 21.44 45.56 -10.87
C HIS A 333 22.88 45.10 -11.03
N ALA A 334 23.72 45.25 -10.00
CA ALA A 334 25.17 44.98 -10.05
C ALA A 334 25.48 43.56 -10.57
N ARG A 335 24.80 42.52 -10.05
CA ARG A 335 24.98 41.14 -10.50
C ARG A 335 24.68 40.94 -11.99
N ILE A 336 23.64 41.58 -12.51
CA ILE A 336 23.26 41.48 -13.93
C ILE A 336 24.34 42.15 -14.79
N VAL A 337 24.85 43.31 -14.34
CA VAL A 337 25.92 44.04 -15.01
C VAL A 337 27.24 43.26 -14.99
N GLU A 338 27.57 42.63 -13.87
CA GLU A 338 28.75 41.75 -13.70
C GLU A 338 28.69 40.54 -14.64
N GLU A 339 27.54 39.85 -14.71
CA GLU A 339 27.35 38.70 -15.60
C GLU A 339 27.39 39.09 -17.08
N ILE A 340 26.84 40.25 -17.45
CA ILE A 340 26.94 40.76 -18.81
C ILE A 340 28.40 41.13 -19.15
N ALA A 341 29.14 41.73 -18.22
CA ALA A 341 30.56 42.03 -18.40
C ALA A 341 31.38 40.74 -18.61
N ARG A 342 31.10 39.70 -17.81
CA ARG A 342 31.70 38.36 -17.96
C ARG A 342 31.40 37.77 -19.34
N LEU A 343 30.14 37.77 -19.76
CA LEU A 343 29.70 37.28 -21.08
C LEU A 343 30.34 38.02 -22.25
N LYS A 344 30.65 39.31 -22.08
CA LYS A 344 31.32 40.14 -23.09
C LYS A 344 32.85 40.10 -22.99
N ASN A 345 33.40 39.40 -22.01
CA ASN A 345 34.83 39.34 -21.71
C ASN A 345 35.48 40.74 -21.56
N VAL A 346 34.81 41.63 -20.83
CA VAL A 346 35.29 42.99 -20.52
C VAL A 346 35.23 43.26 -19.03
N PRO A 347 36.14 44.07 -18.46
CA PRO A 347 36.02 44.54 -17.09
C PRO A 347 34.72 45.34 -16.88
N VAL A 348 34.10 45.23 -15.71
CA VAL A 348 32.87 45.97 -15.36
C VAL A 348 33.05 47.49 -15.52
N SER A 349 34.25 48.00 -15.26
CA SER A 349 34.61 49.42 -15.44
C SER A 349 34.59 49.89 -16.90
N GLU A 350 34.74 48.97 -17.85
CA GLU A 350 34.80 49.25 -19.29
C GLU A 350 33.48 48.91 -20.00
N LEU A 351 32.53 48.28 -19.31
CA LEU A 351 31.25 47.91 -19.89
C LEU A 351 30.44 49.15 -20.30
N THR A 352 30.36 49.37 -21.61
CA THR A 352 29.58 50.46 -22.19
C THR A 352 28.09 50.18 -22.14
N LEU A 353 27.29 51.24 -22.24
CA LEU A 353 25.82 51.12 -22.26
C LEU A 353 25.33 50.28 -23.45
N ASP A 354 26.01 50.37 -24.61
CA ASP A 354 25.72 49.54 -25.79
C ASP A 354 26.04 48.07 -25.54
N MET A 355 27.22 47.79 -24.98
CA MET A 355 27.64 46.42 -24.64
C MET A 355 26.70 45.78 -23.63
N ALA A 356 26.28 46.54 -22.62
CA ALA A 356 25.34 46.09 -21.61
C ALA A 356 23.96 45.79 -22.22
N PHE A 357 23.42 46.67 -23.07
CA PHE A 357 22.11 46.47 -23.73
C PHE A 357 22.13 45.25 -24.66
N ASN A 358 23.14 45.16 -25.53
CA ASN A 358 23.32 44.02 -26.44
C ASN A 358 23.70 42.73 -25.70
N GLY A 359 24.18 42.84 -24.45
CA GLY A 359 24.47 41.72 -23.57
C GLY A 359 23.25 41.10 -22.91
N ILE A 360 22.12 41.81 -22.81
CA ILE A 360 20.87 41.28 -22.23
C ILE A 360 20.43 40.01 -22.97
N SER A 361 20.46 40.01 -24.30
CA SER A 361 20.07 38.83 -25.09
C SER A 361 20.98 37.63 -24.83
N ALA A 362 22.31 37.86 -24.79
CA ALA A 362 23.27 36.81 -24.47
C ALA A 362 23.07 36.26 -23.06
N LEU A 363 22.78 37.12 -22.09
CA LEU A 363 22.47 36.70 -20.72
C LEU A 363 21.16 35.91 -20.64
N ARG A 364 20.10 36.32 -21.37
CA ARG A 364 18.85 35.53 -21.45
C ARG A 364 19.12 34.13 -22.00
N THR A 365 19.91 34.01 -23.06
CA THR A 365 20.33 32.73 -23.62
C THR A 365 21.10 31.90 -22.61
N ALA A 366 22.08 32.49 -21.92
CA ALA A 366 22.86 31.80 -20.88
C ALA A 366 21.98 31.29 -19.72
N ILE A 367 21.02 32.09 -19.25
CA ILE A 367 20.05 31.69 -18.22
C ILE A 367 19.16 30.54 -18.71
N SER A 368 18.70 30.59 -19.96
CA SER A 368 17.87 29.52 -20.54
C SER A 368 18.64 28.21 -20.66
N LEU A 369 19.87 28.27 -21.18
CA LEU A 369 20.73 27.10 -21.33
C LEU A 369 21.13 26.51 -19.98
N LYS A 370 21.35 27.34 -18.96
CA LYS A 370 21.55 26.87 -17.58
C LYS A 370 20.33 26.09 -17.08
N LYS A 371 19.11 26.59 -17.28
CA LYS A 371 17.87 25.86 -16.93
C LYS A 371 17.76 24.53 -17.66
N HIS A 372 18.11 24.49 -18.95
CA HIS A 372 18.15 23.25 -19.73
C HIS A 372 19.19 22.27 -19.16
N GLN A 373 20.38 22.75 -18.82
CA GLN A 373 21.43 21.94 -18.23
C GLN A 373 21.01 21.38 -16.87
N ASP A 374 20.43 22.20 -15.99
CA ASP A 374 20.01 21.77 -14.64
C ASP A 374 19.00 20.61 -14.70
N ILE A 375 18.06 20.67 -15.66
CA ILE A 375 17.07 19.61 -15.88
C ILE A 375 17.75 18.32 -16.39
N ILE A 376 18.72 18.42 -17.27
CA ILE A 376 19.47 17.26 -17.79
C ILE A 376 20.36 16.66 -16.70
N ASP A 377 21.01 17.51 -15.91
CA ASP A 377 21.87 17.08 -14.81
C ASP A 377 21.06 16.38 -13.71
N GLU A 378 19.84 16.85 -13.41
CA GLU A 378 18.90 16.12 -12.52
C GLU A 378 18.67 14.67 -13.01
N TYR A 379 18.44 14.48 -14.32
CA TYR A 379 18.28 13.14 -14.88
C TYR A 379 19.58 12.32 -14.81
N ARG A 380 20.74 12.92 -15.12
CA ARG A 380 22.05 12.24 -15.06
C ARG A 380 22.40 11.78 -13.65
N GLU A 381 22.07 12.57 -12.63
CA GLU A 381 22.32 12.22 -11.24
C GLU A 381 21.49 11.00 -10.81
N ILE A 382 20.19 11.00 -11.13
CA ILE A 382 19.26 9.93 -10.74
C ILE A 382 19.54 8.62 -11.48
N SER A 383 20.01 8.72 -12.73
CA SER A 383 20.30 7.56 -13.58
C SER A 383 21.71 7.01 -13.41
N GLU A 384 22.50 7.49 -12.44
CA GLU A 384 23.92 7.13 -12.24
C GLU A 384 24.78 7.36 -13.51
N ASN A 385 24.33 8.23 -14.43
CA ASN A 385 24.90 8.46 -15.76
C ASN A 385 25.69 9.78 -15.85
N LYS A 386 26.39 10.17 -14.79
CA LYS A 386 27.09 11.47 -14.71
C LYS A 386 28.11 11.71 -15.85
N GLY A 387 28.63 10.65 -16.46
CA GLY A 387 29.59 10.73 -17.57
C GLY A 387 28.98 10.73 -18.98
N LYS A 388 27.65 10.57 -19.14
CA LYS A 388 27.03 10.49 -20.48
C LYS A 388 26.96 11.86 -21.15
N SER A 389 27.35 11.92 -22.41
CA SER A 389 27.21 13.09 -23.29
C SER A 389 25.73 13.49 -23.47
N ILE A 390 25.50 14.72 -23.92
CA ILE A 390 24.12 15.22 -24.16
C ILE A 390 23.44 14.40 -25.26
N SER A 391 24.18 13.96 -26.27
CA SER A 391 23.68 13.07 -27.34
C SER A 391 23.20 11.74 -26.77
N GLU A 392 24.02 11.09 -25.93
CA GLU A 392 23.62 9.82 -25.31
C GLU A 392 22.40 9.98 -24.38
N VAL A 393 22.26 11.13 -23.71
CA VAL A 393 21.05 11.43 -22.92
C VAL A 393 19.84 11.58 -23.84
N TYR A 394 19.97 12.29 -24.96
CA TYR A 394 18.90 12.46 -25.95
C TYR A 394 18.44 11.10 -26.49
N ASP A 395 19.37 10.27 -26.98
CA ASP A 395 19.06 8.97 -27.58
C ASP A 395 18.33 8.05 -26.58
N ASN A 396 18.76 8.04 -25.31
CA ASN A 396 18.09 7.28 -24.26
C ASN A 396 16.66 7.77 -24.00
N LEU A 397 16.46 9.09 -23.92
CA LEU A 397 15.14 9.68 -23.66
C LEU A 397 14.18 9.49 -24.83
N ASP A 398 14.67 9.64 -26.05
CA ASP A 398 13.87 9.49 -27.26
C ASP A 398 13.44 8.02 -27.45
N GLY A 399 14.37 7.08 -27.23
CA GLY A 399 14.07 5.64 -27.32
C GLY A 399 12.94 5.19 -26.37
N VAL A 400 12.89 5.72 -25.15
CA VAL A 400 11.85 5.30 -24.18
C VAL A 400 10.56 6.10 -24.22
N LYS A 401 10.52 7.21 -24.94
CA LYS A 401 9.38 8.14 -24.94
C LYS A 401 8.05 7.46 -25.23
N ASP A 402 8.02 6.62 -26.27
CA ASP A 402 6.81 5.90 -26.70
C ASP A 402 6.55 4.66 -25.84
N ALA A 403 7.62 3.96 -25.45
CA ALA A 403 7.53 2.78 -24.59
C ALA A 403 6.91 3.12 -23.23
N LEU A 404 7.28 4.27 -22.64
CA LEU A 404 6.73 4.76 -21.37
C LEU A 404 5.23 5.08 -21.42
N GLN A 405 4.63 5.27 -22.61
CA GLN A 405 3.19 5.47 -22.71
C GLN A 405 2.40 4.17 -22.50
N LYS A 406 3.02 3.02 -22.76
CA LYS A 406 2.43 1.69 -22.58
C LYS A 406 2.55 1.18 -21.14
N VAL A 407 3.41 1.80 -20.33
CA VAL A 407 3.67 1.39 -18.95
C VAL A 407 2.66 2.03 -18.00
N ASP A 408 1.89 1.20 -17.31
CA ASP A 408 1.04 1.62 -16.19
C ASP A 408 1.75 1.49 -14.83
N ALA A 409 1.12 2.01 -13.78
CA ALA A 409 1.70 1.93 -12.43
C ALA A 409 1.73 0.49 -11.88
N GLU A 410 0.85 -0.37 -12.34
CA GLU A 410 0.74 -1.76 -11.87
C GLU A 410 1.89 -2.62 -12.39
N LEU A 411 2.23 -2.47 -13.68
CA LEU A 411 3.39 -3.08 -14.31
C LEU A 411 4.68 -2.61 -13.63
N PHE A 412 4.86 -1.29 -13.44
CA PHE A 412 6.04 -0.77 -12.74
C PHE A 412 6.17 -1.36 -11.33
N ASN A 413 5.06 -1.43 -10.58
CA ASN A 413 5.06 -2.01 -9.25
C ASN A 413 5.41 -3.51 -9.27
N SER A 414 4.93 -4.26 -10.26
CA SER A 414 5.28 -5.67 -10.45
C SER A 414 6.78 -5.85 -10.73
N ILE A 415 7.37 -5.03 -11.61
CA ILE A 415 8.81 -5.02 -11.88
C ILE A 415 9.61 -4.71 -10.60
N ALA A 416 9.20 -3.66 -9.87
CA ALA A 416 9.88 -3.28 -8.64
C ALA A 416 9.82 -4.37 -7.55
N ARG A 417 8.67 -5.04 -7.42
CA ARG A 417 8.47 -6.17 -6.49
C ARG A 417 9.25 -7.41 -6.91
N LEU A 418 9.36 -7.67 -8.22
CA LEU A 418 10.18 -8.75 -8.75
C LEU A 418 11.64 -8.60 -8.30
N PHE A 419 12.24 -7.42 -8.49
CA PHE A 419 13.61 -7.15 -8.02
C PHE A 419 13.74 -7.15 -6.49
N LYS A 420 12.74 -6.67 -5.77
CA LYS A 420 12.73 -6.68 -4.30
C LYS A 420 12.72 -8.10 -3.73
N ASN A 421 11.90 -8.99 -4.30
CA ASN A 421 11.62 -10.31 -3.74
C ASN A 421 12.52 -11.42 -4.31
N TYR A 422 12.96 -11.28 -5.57
CA TYR A 422 13.73 -12.28 -6.29
C TYR A 422 15.11 -11.77 -6.73
N GLY A 423 15.55 -10.62 -6.22
CA GLY A 423 16.84 -10.00 -6.54
C GLY A 423 18.06 -10.92 -6.47
N PRO A 424 18.23 -11.78 -5.44
CA PRO A 424 19.36 -12.73 -5.39
C PRO A 424 19.40 -13.68 -6.59
N ILE A 425 18.26 -14.29 -6.92
CA ILE A 425 18.12 -15.21 -8.08
C ILE A 425 18.39 -14.45 -9.38
N LEU A 426 17.78 -13.29 -9.57
CA LEU A 426 17.97 -12.47 -10.77
C LEU A 426 19.43 -12.06 -10.97
N THR A 427 20.12 -11.71 -9.88
CA THR A 427 21.54 -11.29 -9.95
C THR A 427 22.44 -12.43 -10.45
N LYS A 428 22.14 -13.68 -10.08
CA LYS A 428 22.86 -14.87 -10.62
C LYS A 428 22.65 -15.05 -12.12
N LEU A 429 21.46 -14.69 -12.60
CA LEU A 429 21.12 -14.66 -14.03
C LEU A 429 21.65 -13.41 -14.75
N GLN A 430 22.44 -12.57 -14.08
CA GLN A 430 22.94 -11.27 -14.60
C GLN A 430 21.84 -10.24 -14.87
N ILE A 431 20.64 -10.47 -14.33
CA ILE A 431 19.50 -9.57 -14.38
C ILE A 431 19.57 -8.65 -13.16
N THR A 432 19.69 -7.35 -13.37
CA THR A 432 19.86 -6.39 -12.27
C THR A 432 18.93 -5.19 -12.41
N ASN A 433 18.57 -4.59 -11.28
CA ASN A 433 17.78 -3.35 -11.28
C ASN A 433 18.54 -2.14 -11.85
N LYS A 434 19.80 -2.31 -12.30
CA LYS A 434 20.60 -1.30 -12.98
C LYS A 434 20.42 -1.32 -14.50
N LYS A 435 19.95 -2.43 -15.07
CA LYS A 435 19.76 -2.62 -16.51
C LYS A 435 18.52 -3.47 -16.77
N LEU A 436 17.41 -2.82 -17.11
CA LEU A 436 16.10 -3.45 -17.18
C LEU A 436 15.86 -4.37 -18.40
N SER A 437 16.67 -4.31 -19.46
CA SER A 437 16.48 -5.16 -20.65
C SER A 437 17.30 -6.47 -20.64
N THR A 438 18.00 -6.76 -19.54
CA THR A 438 18.71 -8.03 -19.36
C THR A 438 17.78 -8.92 -18.56
#